data_AF-A0A955TT76-F1
#
_entry.id   AF-A0A955TT76-F1
#
_cell.length_a   1.000
_cell.length_b   1.000
_cell.length_c   1.000
_cell.angle_alpha   90.00
_cell.angle_beta   90.00
_cell.angle_gamma   90.00
#
_symmetry.space_group_name_H-M   'P 1'
#
loop_
_entity.id
_entity.type
_entity.pdbx_description
1 polymer ?
#
loop_
_entity_poly.entity_id
_entity_poly.type
_entity_poly.pdbx_seq_one_letter_code
_entity_poly.pdbx_strand_id
1 'polypeptide(L)'
;MKHHLLTPRTTQGISSIFSQLDFQTLGHIYCDEGGDAFWKDRRKPCQQLGTNLAKALKSRLSKGGRSLYVGAGVAEIPPLVMETLDLAREVLPYNLRSTEVLVLNQACQKTGLTFFSNPAETAEGDFDHLWLVSVLNDPERFPELSALSYNRADPIHFDPIAFEKERQIVRDLLLACMQKLRKPALVTTTIEEQPWIIHWCHSREIPFRVETKTYPTALVGDPICFIWVGTEELPVPPSPLNKKQRGNQK
;
A
#
# COMPACT_ATOMS: atom_id res chain seq x y z
N MET A 1 -10.27 19.15 -15.35
CA MET A 1 -9.61 17.93 -15.87
C MET A 1 -8.09 17.95 -15.62
N LYS A 2 -7.62 17.69 -14.39
CA LYS A 2 -6.18 17.48 -14.03
C LYS A 2 -5.99 16.65 -12.73
N HIS A 3 -6.99 15.87 -12.28
CA HIS A 3 -6.93 15.22 -10.95
C HIS A 3 -5.96 14.03 -10.86
N HIS A 4 -5.43 13.52 -11.98
CA HIS A 4 -4.54 12.35 -12.02
C HIS A 4 -3.05 12.70 -12.12
N LEU A 5 -2.67 13.98 -12.29
CA LEU A 5 -1.25 14.36 -12.39
C LEU A 5 -0.69 14.64 -10.99
N LEU A 6 0.48 14.08 -10.70
CA LEU A 6 1.24 14.44 -9.50
C LEU A 6 1.80 15.85 -9.67
N THR A 7 1.88 16.62 -8.57
CA THR A 7 2.51 17.94 -8.64
C THR A 7 4.02 17.82 -8.88
N PRO A 8 4.68 18.87 -9.42
CA PRO A 8 6.13 18.89 -9.57
C PRO A 8 6.88 18.61 -8.26
N ARG A 9 6.36 19.16 -7.14
CA ARG A 9 6.89 18.94 -5.79
C ARG A 9 6.86 17.46 -5.42
N THR A 10 5.75 16.78 -5.70
CA THR A 10 5.60 15.34 -5.45
C THR A 10 6.55 14.51 -6.31
N THR A 11 6.61 14.77 -7.62
CA THR A 11 7.53 14.04 -8.51
C THR A 11 9.00 14.25 -8.13
N GLN A 12 9.37 15.47 -7.72
CA GLN A 12 10.71 15.80 -7.25
C GLN A 12 11.00 15.13 -5.90
N GLY A 13 10.04 15.12 -4.97
CA GLY A 13 10.15 14.44 -3.68
C GLY A 13 10.41 12.94 -3.85
N ILE A 14 9.63 12.28 -4.71
CA ILE A 14 9.82 10.86 -5.05
C ILE A 14 11.22 10.63 -5.60
N SER A 15 11.62 11.40 -6.62
CA SER A 15 12.94 11.24 -7.24
C SER A 15 14.09 11.50 -6.25
N SER A 16 13.92 12.50 -5.37
CA SER A 16 14.92 12.84 -4.36
C SER A 16 15.06 11.74 -3.31
N ILE A 17 13.96 11.14 -2.85
CA ILE A 17 14.01 10.01 -1.92
C ILE A 17 14.73 8.84 -2.59
N PHE A 18 14.32 8.45 -3.79
CA PHE A 18 14.96 7.33 -4.51
C PHE A 18 16.46 7.56 -4.74
N SER A 19 16.92 8.79 -4.97
CA SER A 19 18.36 9.09 -5.09
C SER A 19 19.14 9.02 -3.77
N GLN A 20 18.45 9.09 -2.63
CA GLN A 20 19.05 9.07 -1.29
C GLN A 20 18.97 7.70 -0.61
N LEU A 21 18.22 6.74 -1.17
CA LEU A 21 18.12 5.40 -0.61
C LEU A 21 19.47 4.68 -0.67
N ASP A 22 19.84 4.06 0.44
CA ASP A 22 20.97 3.13 0.51
C ASP A 22 20.55 1.77 -0.07
N PHE A 23 20.66 1.66 -1.40
CA PHE A 23 20.30 0.43 -2.11
C PHE A 23 21.24 -0.74 -1.82
N GLN A 24 22.44 -0.51 -1.31
CA GLN A 24 23.34 -1.57 -0.91
C GLN A 24 22.77 -2.25 0.34
N THR A 25 22.44 -1.48 1.37
CA THR A 25 21.79 -2.02 2.59
C THR A 25 20.43 -2.63 2.25
N LEU A 26 19.60 -1.97 1.44
CA LEU A 26 18.31 -2.53 1.00
C LEU A 26 18.46 -3.82 0.18
N GLY A 27 19.57 -4.00 -0.55
CA GLY A 27 19.83 -5.21 -1.31
C GLY A 27 19.87 -6.45 -0.41
N HIS A 28 20.50 -6.34 0.76
CA HIS A 28 20.57 -7.42 1.75
C HIS A 28 19.25 -7.69 2.48
N ILE A 29 18.31 -6.73 2.44
CA ILE A 29 16.98 -6.89 3.05
C ILE A 29 16.02 -7.59 2.09
N TYR A 30 16.11 -7.31 0.80
CA TYR A 30 15.16 -7.80 -0.20
C TYR A 30 15.64 -9.06 -0.95
N CYS A 31 16.89 -9.48 -0.76
CA CYS A 31 17.48 -10.60 -1.46
C CYS A 31 18.56 -11.27 -0.61
N ASP A 32 18.45 -12.58 -0.42
CA ASP A 32 19.41 -13.39 0.35
C ASP A 32 20.82 -13.39 -0.27
N GLU A 33 20.90 -13.25 -1.61
CA GLU A 33 22.17 -13.10 -2.34
C GLU A 33 22.78 -11.69 -2.20
N GLY A 34 21.98 -10.73 -1.71
CA GLY A 34 22.40 -9.40 -1.28
C GLY A 34 22.79 -8.40 -2.39
N GLY A 35 23.01 -7.16 -1.96
CA GLY A 35 23.76 -6.14 -2.70
C GLY A 35 23.00 -5.32 -3.75
N ASP A 36 23.73 -4.36 -4.32
CA ASP A 36 23.25 -3.42 -5.34
C ASP A 36 22.66 -4.09 -6.58
N ALA A 37 23.07 -5.34 -6.86
CA ALA A 37 22.66 -6.12 -8.03
C ALA A 37 21.14 -6.34 -8.09
N PHE A 38 20.51 -6.66 -6.94
CA PHE A 38 19.04 -6.80 -6.87
C PHE A 38 18.34 -5.53 -7.34
N TRP A 39 18.84 -4.37 -6.89
CA TRP A 39 18.23 -3.07 -7.15
C TRP A 39 18.62 -2.47 -8.51
N LYS A 40 19.73 -2.91 -9.12
CA LYS A 40 20.25 -2.34 -10.38
C LYS A 40 19.17 -2.21 -11.46
N ASP A 41 18.38 -3.26 -11.65
CA ASP A 41 17.33 -3.29 -12.68
C ASP A 41 15.94 -2.96 -12.13
N ARG A 42 15.77 -2.89 -10.80
CA ARG A 42 14.46 -2.68 -10.14
C ARG A 42 14.22 -1.26 -9.66
N ARG A 43 15.26 -0.43 -9.43
CA ARG A 43 15.14 0.97 -8.96
C ARG A 43 14.17 1.79 -9.81
N LYS A 44 14.46 1.87 -11.10
CA LYS A 44 13.70 2.69 -12.05
C LYS A 44 12.29 2.14 -12.28
N PRO A 45 12.09 0.83 -12.50
CA PRO A 45 10.74 0.25 -12.53
C PRO A 45 9.94 0.50 -11.26
N CYS A 46 10.54 0.33 -10.07
CA CYS A 46 9.89 0.58 -8.78
C CYS A 46 9.41 2.02 -8.67
N GLN A 47 10.26 2.99 -8.99
CA GLN A 47 9.88 4.39 -9.02
C GLN A 47 8.75 4.68 -10.04
N GLN A 48 8.84 4.13 -11.24
CA GLN A 48 7.89 4.39 -12.33
C GLN A 48 6.52 3.76 -12.08
N LEU A 49 6.50 2.47 -11.73
CA LEU A 49 5.26 1.74 -11.44
C LEU A 49 4.60 2.26 -10.18
N GLY A 50 5.37 2.51 -9.12
CA GLY A 50 4.85 3.17 -7.92
C GLY A 50 4.29 4.57 -8.22
N THR A 51 4.95 5.36 -9.09
CA THR A 51 4.43 6.66 -9.52
C THR A 51 3.11 6.53 -10.30
N ASN A 52 2.97 5.51 -11.15
CA ASN A 52 1.72 5.26 -11.87
C ASN A 52 0.60 4.83 -10.93
N LEU A 53 0.92 4.01 -9.93
CA LEU A 53 0.00 3.61 -8.89
C LEU A 53 -0.43 4.80 -8.02
N ALA A 54 0.50 5.69 -7.65
CA ALA A 54 0.21 6.93 -6.94
C ALA A 54 -0.77 7.83 -7.73
N LYS A 55 -0.62 7.95 -9.05
CA LYS A 55 -1.57 8.69 -9.90
C LYS A 55 -2.96 8.06 -9.89
N ALA A 56 -3.02 6.73 -9.91
CA ALA A 56 -4.29 6.02 -9.83
C ALA A 56 -4.94 6.20 -8.45
N LEU A 57 -4.19 6.03 -7.38
CA LEU A 57 -4.69 6.20 -6.02
C LEU A 57 -5.17 7.63 -5.77
N LYS A 58 -4.45 8.64 -6.28
CA LYS A 58 -4.80 10.06 -6.12
C LYS A 58 -6.20 10.40 -6.59
N SER A 59 -6.71 9.76 -7.65
CA SER A 59 -8.06 10.03 -8.15
C SER A 59 -9.16 9.40 -7.31
N ARG A 60 -8.80 8.55 -6.34
CA ARG A 60 -9.72 7.80 -5.48
C ARG A 60 -9.78 8.38 -4.07
N LEU A 61 -8.64 8.88 -3.57
CA LEU A 61 -8.58 9.43 -2.22
C LEU A 61 -9.04 10.89 -2.17
N SER A 62 -9.74 11.23 -1.08
CA SER A 62 -10.02 12.62 -0.74
C SER A 62 -8.77 13.35 -0.25
N LYS A 63 -8.79 14.68 -0.36
CA LYS A 63 -7.84 15.51 0.39
C LYS A 63 -8.13 15.42 1.89
N GLY A 64 -7.09 15.43 2.70
CA GLY A 64 -7.20 15.09 4.12
C GLY A 64 -7.71 13.65 4.30
N GLY A 65 -7.83 13.22 5.55
CA GLY A 65 -8.09 11.83 5.90
C GLY A 65 -6.83 11.10 6.31
N ARG A 66 -6.98 9.80 6.60
CA ARG A 66 -5.95 9.00 7.27
C ARG A 66 -5.76 7.68 6.53
N SER A 67 -4.51 7.33 6.27
CA SER A 67 -4.13 6.08 5.59
C SER A 67 -3.26 5.22 6.49
N LEU A 68 -3.65 3.97 6.67
CA LEU A 68 -2.82 2.95 7.31
C LEU A 68 -2.12 2.14 6.21
N TYR A 69 -0.80 2.11 6.24
CA TYR A 69 -0.01 1.25 5.35
C TYR A 69 0.62 0.12 6.17
N VAL A 70 0.25 -1.10 5.83
CA VAL A 70 0.77 -2.33 6.45
C VAL A 70 1.88 -2.88 5.55
N GLY A 71 3.07 -3.13 6.13
CA GLY A 71 4.21 -3.67 5.39
C GLY A 71 4.83 -2.67 4.40
N ALA A 72 4.79 -1.37 4.70
CA ALA A 72 5.25 -0.34 3.78
C ALA A 72 6.78 -0.40 3.55
N GLY A 73 7.20 -0.57 2.30
CA GLY A 73 8.60 -0.61 1.91
C GLY A 73 8.96 0.43 0.86
N VAL A 74 9.97 0.12 0.06
CA VAL A 74 10.48 1.01 -1.01
C VAL A 74 9.42 1.26 -2.09
N ALA A 75 8.59 0.24 -2.41
CA ALA A 75 7.56 0.33 -3.44
C ALA A 75 6.43 1.31 -3.08
N GLU A 76 6.22 1.54 -1.79
CA GLU A 76 5.17 2.40 -1.25
C GLU A 76 5.59 3.87 -1.15
N ILE A 77 6.86 4.20 -1.40
CA ILE A 77 7.34 5.59 -1.34
C ILE A 77 6.52 6.52 -2.27
N PRO A 78 6.29 6.20 -3.57
CA PRO A 78 5.52 7.09 -4.43
C PRO A 78 4.10 7.39 -3.96
N PRO A 79 3.24 6.41 -3.59
CA PRO A 79 1.91 6.72 -3.07
C PRO A 79 1.95 7.45 -1.71
N LEU A 80 2.87 7.10 -0.79
CA LEU A 80 3.02 7.81 0.49
C LEU A 80 3.36 9.30 0.30
N VAL A 81 4.33 9.59 -0.57
CA VAL A 81 4.74 10.98 -0.87
C VAL A 81 3.60 11.74 -1.55
N MET A 82 2.86 11.09 -2.46
CA MET A 82 1.70 11.69 -3.09
C MET A 82 0.61 12.03 -2.08
N GLU A 83 0.24 11.10 -1.21
CA GLU A 83 -0.79 11.33 -0.20
C GLU A 83 -0.41 12.47 0.75
N THR A 84 0.86 12.50 1.16
CA THR A 84 1.40 13.54 2.05
C THR A 84 1.38 14.91 1.38
N LEU A 85 1.96 15.03 0.18
CA LEU A 85 2.23 16.33 -0.44
C LEU A 85 1.09 16.86 -1.32
N ASP A 86 0.40 15.99 -2.05
CA ASP A 86 -0.68 16.39 -2.96
C ASP A 86 -2.05 16.38 -2.28
N LEU A 87 -2.27 15.47 -1.33
CA LEU A 87 -3.56 15.29 -0.67
C LEU A 87 -3.57 15.80 0.79
N ALA A 88 -2.42 16.14 1.37
CA ALA A 88 -2.30 16.56 2.77
C ALA A 88 -2.98 15.57 3.73
N ARG A 89 -2.78 14.27 3.47
CA ARG A 89 -3.29 13.17 4.29
C ARG A 89 -2.30 12.84 5.40
N GLU A 90 -2.83 12.36 6.52
CA GLU A 90 -2.04 11.72 7.55
C GLU A 90 -1.77 10.28 7.11
N VAL A 91 -0.50 9.93 6.88
CA VAL A 91 -0.11 8.58 6.44
C VAL A 91 0.69 7.91 7.53
N LEU A 92 0.32 6.67 7.87
CA LEU A 92 0.97 5.87 8.89
C LEU A 92 1.55 4.60 8.25
N PRO A 93 2.79 4.65 7.74
CA PRO A 93 3.47 3.48 7.20
C PRO A 93 4.17 2.66 8.28
N TYR A 94 3.70 1.43 8.46
CA TYR A 94 4.27 0.44 9.37
C TYR A 94 5.00 -0.66 8.61
N ASN A 95 6.14 -1.08 9.12
CA ASN A 95 6.92 -2.20 8.59
C ASN A 95 7.64 -2.90 9.75
N LEU A 96 7.60 -4.23 9.81
CA LEU A 96 8.21 -4.99 10.91
C LEU A 96 9.75 -5.00 10.84
N ARG A 97 10.33 -4.74 9.66
CA ARG A 97 11.78 -4.76 9.44
C ARG A 97 12.41 -3.43 9.89
N SER A 98 12.85 -3.38 11.15
CA SER A 98 13.43 -2.16 11.75
C SER A 98 14.64 -1.62 10.98
N THR A 99 15.47 -2.50 10.41
CA THR A 99 16.62 -2.10 9.57
C THR A 99 16.18 -1.40 8.29
N GLU A 100 15.11 -1.87 7.65
CA GLU A 100 14.54 -1.21 6.48
C GLU A 100 13.96 0.15 6.84
N VAL A 101 13.20 0.21 7.95
CA VAL A 101 12.60 1.46 8.46
C VAL A 101 13.67 2.53 8.72
N LEU A 102 14.83 2.16 9.25
CA LEU A 102 15.94 3.10 9.46
C LEU A 102 16.43 3.70 8.13
N VAL A 103 16.66 2.88 7.11
CA VAL A 103 17.09 3.34 5.78
C VAL A 103 16.03 4.24 5.13
N LEU A 104 14.76 3.83 5.18
CA LEU A 104 13.64 4.60 4.63
C LEU A 104 13.50 5.96 5.31
N ASN A 105 13.55 5.99 6.65
CA ASN A 105 13.47 7.23 7.43
C ASN A 105 14.63 8.18 7.15
N GLN A 106 15.85 7.65 6.99
CA GLN A 106 17.00 8.47 6.60
C GLN A 106 16.79 9.15 5.24
N ALA A 107 16.27 8.43 4.25
CA ALA A 107 15.99 9.00 2.93
C ALA A 107 14.80 9.98 2.93
N CYS A 108 13.84 9.80 3.86
CA CYS A 108 12.61 10.59 3.94
C CYS A 108 12.67 11.83 4.84
N GLN A 109 13.79 12.12 5.50
CA GLN A 109 13.93 13.24 6.45
C GLN A 109 13.40 14.59 5.92
N LYS A 110 13.57 14.86 4.61
CA LYS A 110 13.18 16.13 3.99
C LYS A 110 11.70 16.20 3.59
N THR A 111 10.99 15.07 3.51
CA THR A 111 9.57 15.04 3.12
C THR A 111 8.61 15.07 4.30
N GLY A 112 9.12 14.84 5.52
CA GLY A 112 8.30 14.73 6.73
C GLY A 112 7.56 13.40 6.84
N LEU A 113 7.87 12.42 5.98
CA LEU A 113 7.33 11.07 6.04
C LEU A 113 8.13 10.26 7.07
N THR A 114 7.44 9.52 7.94
CA THR A 114 8.06 8.68 8.97
C THR A 114 7.44 7.29 8.95
N PHE A 115 8.29 6.28 8.82
CA PHE A 115 7.99 4.87 8.91
C PHE A 115 8.14 4.38 10.36
N PHE A 116 7.26 3.48 10.77
CA PHE A 116 7.20 2.92 12.11
C PHE A 116 7.62 1.45 12.08
N SER A 117 8.56 1.05 12.94
CA SER A 117 9.07 -0.33 13.02
C SER A 117 8.22 -1.26 13.89
N ASN A 118 6.94 -0.93 14.08
CA ASN A 118 6.01 -1.67 14.93
C ASN A 118 5.01 -2.45 14.08
N PRO A 119 4.26 -3.40 14.66
CA PRO A 119 3.12 -4.02 13.99
C PRO A 119 2.05 -2.96 13.66
N ALA A 120 1.47 -3.02 12.46
CA ALA A 120 0.44 -2.07 12.03
C ALA A 120 -0.85 -2.16 12.86
N GLU A 121 -1.04 -3.29 13.55
CA GLU A 121 -2.10 -3.54 14.52
C GLU A 121 -2.06 -2.53 15.67
N THR A 122 -0.88 -1.96 15.98
CA THR A 122 -0.70 -0.94 17.01
C THR A 122 -1.14 0.46 16.59
N ALA A 123 -1.46 0.68 15.31
CA ALA A 123 -1.92 1.98 14.82
C ALA A 123 -3.25 2.37 15.48
N GLU A 124 -3.34 3.61 15.97
CA GLU A 124 -4.51 4.13 16.67
C GLU A 124 -5.44 4.98 15.79
N GLY A 125 -6.72 4.93 16.14
CA GLY A 125 -7.79 5.68 15.51
C GLY A 125 -8.30 5.05 14.21
N ASP A 126 -9.16 5.81 13.52
CA ASP A 126 -9.82 5.34 12.31
C ASP A 126 -9.11 5.78 11.04
N PHE A 127 -9.26 4.99 9.97
CA PHE A 127 -8.67 5.22 8.65
C PHE A 127 -9.72 5.13 7.56
N ASP A 128 -9.64 5.99 6.55
CA ASP A 128 -10.48 5.91 5.35
C ASP A 128 -9.73 5.31 4.14
N HIS A 129 -8.47 4.93 4.34
CA HIS A 129 -7.68 4.15 3.39
C HIS A 129 -6.81 3.12 4.14
N LEU A 130 -6.82 1.88 3.67
CA LEU A 130 -5.92 0.81 4.11
C LEU A 130 -5.11 0.33 2.91
N TRP A 131 -3.80 0.31 3.06
CA TRP A 131 -2.87 -0.30 2.13
C TRP A 131 -2.33 -1.61 2.74
N LEU A 132 -2.58 -2.71 2.04
CA LEU A 132 -2.21 -4.06 2.43
C LEU A 132 -1.83 -4.82 1.16
N VAL A 133 -0.57 -4.72 0.74
CA VAL A 133 -0.06 -5.21 -0.55
C VAL A 133 1.10 -6.16 -0.29
N SER A 134 0.97 -7.41 -0.73
CA SER A 134 1.98 -8.47 -0.59
C SER A 134 2.41 -8.71 0.87
N VAL A 135 1.48 -8.61 1.82
CA VAL A 135 1.72 -8.77 3.26
C VAL A 135 1.18 -10.11 3.76
N LEU A 136 -0.07 -10.44 3.43
CA LEU A 136 -0.77 -11.63 3.91
C LEU A 136 -0.26 -12.90 3.26
N ASN A 137 0.44 -12.79 2.12
CA ASN A 137 1.04 -13.86 1.35
C ASN A 137 2.57 -13.75 1.28
N ASP A 138 3.19 -13.00 2.20
CA ASP A 138 4.65 -12.89 2.33
C ASP A 138 5.27 -14.29 2.50
N PRO A 139 6.05 -14.79 1.54
CA PRO A 139 6.61 -16.15 1.58
C PRO A 139 7.63 -16.35 2.70
N GLU A 140 8.27 -15.29 3.19
CA GLU A 140 9.21 -15.41 4.31
C GLU A 140 8.47 -15.61 5.63
N ARG A 141 7.30 -14.97 5.78
CA ARG A 141 6.52 -15.00 7.02
C ARG A 141 5.46 -16.12 7.03
N PHE A 142 4.90 -16.43 5.87
CA PHE A 142 3.79 -17.36 5.68
C PHE A 142 4.08 -18.33 4.52
N PRO A 143 5.12 -19.18 4.62
CA PRO A 143 5.54 -20.05 3.54
C PRO A 143 4.44 -20.97 3.00
N GLU A 144 3.66 -21.61 3.87
CA GLU A 144 2.61 -22.57 3.45
C GLU A 144 1.42 -21.84 2.79
N LEU A 145 0.98 -20.73 3.39
CA LEU A 145 -0.11 -19.91 2.86
C LEU A 145 0.28 -19.23 1.54
N SER A 146 1.52 -18.74 1.45
CA SER A 146 2.07 -18.17 0.22
C SER A 146 2.12 -19.24 -0.88
N ALA A 147 2.60 -20.44 -0.57
CA ALA A 147 2.63 -21.55 -1.54
C ALA A 147 1.24 -21.85 -2.10
N LEU A 148 0.19 -21.85 -1.28
CA LEU A 148 -1.19 -22.02 -1.77
C LEU A 148 -1.67 -20.82 -2.61
N SER A 149 -1.41 -19.59 -2.15
CA SER A 149 -1.83 -18.36 -2.84
C SER A 149 -1.27 -18.27 -4.27
N TYR A 150 -0.05 -18.77 -4.46
CA TYR A 150 0.62 -18.81 -5.77
C TYR A 150 0.46 -20.13 -6.52
N ASN A 151 -0.36 -21.07 -6.02
CA ASN A 151 -0.54 -22.41 -6.60
C ASN A 151 0.80 -23.18 -6.80
N ARG A 152 1.66 -23.09 -5.78
CA ARG A 152 2.99 -23.74 -5.70
C ARG A 152 3.09 -24.78 -4.58
N ALA A 153 2.00 -25.04 -3.85
CA ALA A 153 2.00 -26.02 -2.77
C ALA A 153 2.28 -27.43 -3.29
N ASP A 154 3.26 -28.10 -2.68
CA ASP A 154 3.62 -29.47 -2.99
C ASP A 154 2.84 -30.43 -2.07
N PRO A 155 2.02 -31.35 -2.59
CA PRO A 155 1.24 -32.28 -1.76
C PRO A 155 2.09 -33.18 -0.84
N ILE A 156 3.39 -33.33 -1.11
CA ILE A 156 4.30 -34.15 -0.28
C ILE A 156 4.86 -33.36 0.90
N HIS A 157 5.20 -32.09 0.70
CA HIS A 157 5.92 -31.27 1.67
C HIS A 157 5.05 -30.23 2.37
N PHE A 158 3.81 -30.01 1.91
CA PHE A 158 2.87 -29.08 2.51
C PHE A 158 2.56 -29.46 3.96
N ASP A 159 2.75 -28.52 4.89
CA ASP A 159 2.44 -28.72 6.30
C ASP A 159 1.08 -28.10 6.65
N PRO A 160 0.01 -28.91 6.79
CA PRO A 160 -1.32 -28.40 7.10
C PRO A 160 -1.42 -27.78 8.51
N ILE A 161 -0.55 -28.17 9.44
CA ILE A 161 -0.54 -27.63 10.81
C ILE A 161 0.12 -26.25 10.81
N ALA A 162 1.23 -26.08 10.09
CA ALA A 162 1.86 -24.78 9.91
C ALA A 162 0.93 -23.83 9.15
N PHE A 163 0.30 -24.29 8.07
CA PHE A 163 -0.68 -23.51 7.31
C PHE A 163 -1.81 -22.97 8.20
N GLU A 164 -2.41 -23.79 9.07
CA GLU A 164 -3.52 -23.31 9.91
C GLU A 164 -3.06 -22.24 10.91
N LYS A 165 -1.82 -22.33 11.43
CA LYS A 165 -1.24 -21.29 12.28
C LYS A 165 -1.02 -19.99 11.50
N GLU A 166 -0.43 -20.06 10.31
CA GLU A 166 -0.22 -18.90 9.44
C GLU A 166 -1.55 -18.24 9.07
N ARG A 167 -2.54 -19.05 8.70
CA ARG A 167 -3.91 -18.60 8.41
C ARG A 167 -4.54 -17.90 9.60
N GLN A 168 -4.36 -18.39 10.82
CA GLN A 168 -4.87 -17.71 12.00
C GLN A 168 -4.19 -16.34 12.21
N ILE A 169 -2.87 -16.25 12.06
CA ILE A 169 -2.12 -14.98 12.16
C ILE A 169 -2.62 -13.97 11.11
N VAL A 170 -2.79 -14.40 9.86
CA VAL A 170 -3.32 -13.55 8.77
C VAL A 170 -4.73 -13.07 9.08
N ARG A 171 -5.59 -13.93 9.62
CA ARG A 171 -6.96 -13.55 10.03
C ARG A 171 -6.97 -12.50 11.14
N ASP A 172 -6.09 -12.65 12.12
CA ASP A 172 -6.01 -11.71 13.25
C ASP A 172 -5.45 -10.35 12.81
N LEU A 173 -4.41 -10.35 11.97
CA LEU A 173 -3.87 -9.13 11.35
C LEU A 173 -4.95 -8.41 10.51
N LEU A 174 -5.62 -9.15 9.63
CA LEU A 174 -6.67 -8.59 8.78
C LEU A 174 -7.80 -8.01 9.63
N LEU A 175 -8.25 -8.73 10.66
CA LEU A 175 -9.28 -8.25 11.57
C LEU A 175 -8.84 -6.95 12.25
N ALA A 176 -7.63 -6.92 12.81
CA ALA A 176 -7.08 -5.78 13.53
C ALA A 176 -6.92 -4.53 12.65
N CYS A 177 -6.66 -4.69 11.35
CA CYS A 177 -6.58 -3.58 10.40
C CYS A 177 -7.97 -3.17 9.87
N MET A 178 -8.78 -4.12 9.42
CA MET A 178 -10.09 -3.84 8.78
C MET A 178 -11.10 -3.23 9.76
N GLN A 179 -11.04 -3.56 11.06
CA GLN A 179 -11.94 -2.99 12.05
C GLN A 179 -11.72 -1.49 12.28
N LYS A 180 -10.55 -0.95 11.91
CA LYS A 180 -10.21 0.48 12.03
C LYS A 180 -10.70 1.30 10.83
N LEU A 181 -11.39 0.68 9.86
CA LEU A 181 -11.88 1.37 8.68
C LEU A 181 -13.14 2.19 8.99
N ARG A 182 -13.03 3.51 8.83
CA ARG A 182 -14.16 4.42 8.73
C ARG A 182 -14.76 4.32 7.33
N LYS A 183 -15.97 3.76 7.26
CA LYS A 183 -16.68 3.51 6.01
C LYS A 183 -17.39 4.79 5.51
N PRO A 184 -17.43 5.04 4.18
CA PRO A 184 -16.78 4.27 3.13
C PRO A 184 -15.26 4.43 3.17
N ALA A 185 -14.55 3.31 2.95
CA ALA A 185 -13.09 3.27 2.94
C ALA A 185 -12.57 2.60 1.67
N LEU A 186 -11.33 2.96 1.29
CA LEU A 186 -10.61 2.30 0.21
C LEU A 186 -9.61 1.30 0.77
N VAL A 187 -9.59 0.07 0.24
CA VAL A 187 -8.53 -0.91 0.47
C VAL A 187 -7.72 -1.08 -0.80
N THR A 188 -6.42 -0.84 -0.72
CA THR A 188 -5.45 -1.10 -1.79
C THR A 188 -4.73 -2.40 -1.47
N THR A 189 -4.83 -3.41 -2.33
CA THR A 189 -4.31 -4.77 -2.06
C THR A 189 -3.93 -5.52 -3.34
N THR A 190 -3.19 -6.62 -3.24
CA THR A 190 -2.92 -7.47 -4.41
C THR A 190 -4.11 -8.35 -4.77
N ILE A 191 -4.10 -8.91 -5.99
CA ILE A 191 -5.12 -9.86 -6.43
C ILE A 191 -5.07 -11.14 -5.60
N GLU A 192 -3.88 -11.55 -5.17
CA GLU A 192 -3.62 -12.72 -4.35
C GLU A 192 -4.22 -12.55 -2.94
N GLU A 193 -4.23 -11.32 -2.42
CA GLU A 193 -4.77 -10.99 -1.09
C GLU A 193 -6.26 -10.61 -1.10
N GLN A 194 -6.79 -10.22 -2.26
CA GLN A 194 -8.19 -9.83 -2.44
C GLN A 194 -9.22 -10.82 -1.83
N PRO A 195 -9.08 -12.16 -1.96
CA PRO A 195 -10.03 -13.10 -1.37
C PRO A 195 -10.20 -12.94 0.14
N TRP A 196 -9.15 -12.52 0.87
CA TRP A 196 -9.23 -12.26 2.30
C TRP A 196 -10.15 -11.08 2.62
N ILE A 197 -10.02 -9.98 1.86
CA ILE A 197 -10.85 -8.78 2.02
C ILE A 197 -12.31 -9.09 1.69
N ILE A 198 -12.55 -9.79 0.59
CA ILE A 198 -13.89 -10.20 0.15
C ILE A 198 -14.55 -11.10 1.19
N HIS A 199 -13.83 -12.11 1.69
CA HIS A 199 -14.32 -13.01 2.72
C HIS A 199 -14.66 -12.24 4.02
N TRP A 200 -13.80 -11.31 4.42
CA TRP A 200 -14.06 -10.48 5.60
C TRP A 200 -15.33 -9.64 5.45
N CYS A 201 -15.56 -9.03 4.28
CA CYS A 201 -16.76 -8.24 4.02
C CYS A 201 -18.02 -9.11 3.99
N HIS A 202 -18.00 -10.24 3.29
CA HIS A 202 -19.13 -11.18 3.25
C HIS A 202 -19.52 -11.70 4.63
N SER A 203 -18.53 -12.12 5.44
CA SER A 203 -18.79 -12.66 6.79
C SER A 203 -19.42 -11.64 7.76
N ARG A 204 -19.46 -10.36 7.39
CA ARG A 204 -19.98 -9.25 8.20
C ARG A 204 -21.11 -8.48 7.51
N GLU A 205 -21.58 -8.96 6.36
CA GLU A 205 -22.63 -8.31 5.57
C GLU A 205 -22.28 -6.86 5.22
N ILE A 206 -21.00 -6.55 5.03
CA ILE A 206 -20.54 -5.21 4.66
C ILE A 206 -20.53 -5.11 3.13
N PRO A 207 -21.22 -4.12 2.53
CA PRO A 207 -21.19 -3.93 1.09
C PRO A 207 -19.78 -3.55 0.63
N PHE A 208 -19.37 -4.08 -0.51
CA PHE A 208 -18.07 -3.76 -1.09
C PHE A 208 -18.12 -3.78 -2.61
N ARG A 209 -17.17 -3.10 -3.23
CA ARG A 209 -16.97 -3.12 -4.67
C ARG A 209 -15.50 -3.24 -5.03
N VAL A 210 -15.17 -4.30 -5.73
CA VAL A 210 -13.85 -4.49 -6.34
C VAL A 210 -13.79 -3.73 -7.66
N GLU A 211 -12.75 -2.93 -7.85
CA GLU A 211 -12.48 -2.33 -9.14
C GLU A 211 -11.84 -3.33 -10.10
N THR A 212 -12.27 -3.33 -11.35
CA THR A 212 -11.80 -4.30 -12.37
C THR A 212 -10.39 -4.00 -12.87
N LYS A 213 -9.92 -2.75 -12.73
CA LYS A 213 -8.61 -2.34 -13.21
C LYS A 213 -7.52 -2.70 -12.20
N THR A 214 -6.50 -3.41 -12.67
CA THR A 214 -5.31 -3.73 -11.89
C THR A 214 -4.10 -2.90 -12.32
N TYR A 215 -3.06 -2.91 -11.48
CA TYR A 215 -1.84 -2.12 -11.65
C TYR A 215 -0.62 -2.99 -11.37
N PRO A 216 0.37 -3.05 -12.27
CA PRO A 216 1.55 -3.88 -12.08
C PRO A 216 2.48 -3.31 -10.99
N THR A 217 3.21 -4.19 -10.32
CA THR A 217 4.27 -3.86 -9.36
C THR A 217 5.64 -4.26 -9.89
N ALA A 218 6.70 -3.67 -9.31
CA ALA A 218 8.07 -3.86 -9.80
C ALA A 218 8.89 -4.90 -9.04
N LEU A 219 8.49 -5.24 -7.81
CA LEU A 219 9.26 -6.11 -6.92
C LEU A 219 8.80 -7.55 -7.02
N VAL A 220 7.54 -7.81 -6.67
CA VAL A 220 6.97 -9.17 -6.63
C VAL A 220 6.23 -9.51 -7.93
N GLY A 221 5.67 -8.50 -8.61
CA GLY A 221 4.94 -8.66 -9.87
C GLY A 221 3.43 -8.84 -9.69
N ASP A 222 2.99 -9.06 -8.45
CA ASP A 222 1.59 -9.14 -8.06
C ASP A 222 0.82 -7.89 -8.51
N PRO A 223 -0.27 -8.05 -9.27
CA PRO A 223 -1.10 -6.92 -9.65
C PRO A 223 -1.85 -6.36 -8.44
N ILE A 224 -1.82 -5.05 -8.27
CA ILE A 224 -2.57 -4.33 -7.25
C ILE A 224 -3.96 -3.98 -7.79
N CYS A 225 -4.97 -4.12 -6.94
CA CYS A 225 -6.35 -3.72 -7.16
C CYS A 225 -6.85 -2.79 -6.04
N PHE A 226 -8.03 -2.22 -6.26
CA PHE A 226 -8.70 -1.34 -5.31
C PHE A 226 -10.06 -1.91 -4.94
N ILE A 227 -10.41 -1.89 -3.66
CA ILE A 227 -11.67 -2.38 -3.13
C ILE A 227 -12.30 -1.28 -2.28
N TRP A 228 -13.49 -0.83 -2.66
CA TRP A 228 -14.29 0.07 -1.84
C TRP A 228 -15.08 -0.75 -0.83
N VAL A 229 -14.99 -0.38 0.45
CA VAL A 229 -15.63 -1.08 1.57
C VAL A 229 -16.64 -0.14 2.23
N GLY A 230 -17.85 -0.64 2.49
CA GLY A 230 -18.97 0.13 3.01
C GLY A 230 -19.76 0.90 1.95
N THR A 231 -19.61 0.55 0.67
CA THR A 231 -20.40 1.11 -0.44
C THR A 231 -20.44 0.13 -1.63
N GLU A 232 -21.58 0.05 -2.31
CA GLU A 232 -21.73 -0.67 -3.59
C GLU A 232 -21.48 0.27 -4.79
N GLU A 233 -21.66 1.57 -4.59
CA GLU A 233 -21.42 2.59 -5.59
C GLU A 233 -19.98 3.11 -5.50
N LEU A 234 -19.34 3.35 -6.65
CA LEU A 234 -18.06 4.08 -6.64
C LEU A 234 -18.34 5.50 -6.15
N PRO A 235 -17.62 6.01 -5.15
CA PRO A 235 -17.79 7.39 -4.74
C PRO A 235 -17.55 8.30 -5.93
N VAL A 236 -18.47 9.24 -6.14
CA VAL A 236 -18.34 10.23 -7.20
C VAL A 236 -17.05 11.01 -6.95
N PRO A 237 -16.12 11.09 -7.91
CA PRO A 237 -14.87 11.81 -7.71
C PRO A 237 -15.19 13.27 -7.32
N PRO A 238 -14.43 13.88 -6.39
CA PRO A 238 -14.74 15.20 -5.87
C PRO A 238 -14.88 16.19 -7.03
N SER A 239 -16.07 16.81 -7.12
CA SER A 239 -16.39 17.80 -8.14
C SER A 239 -15.37 18.95 -8.08
N PRO A 240 -14.80 19.40 -9.21
CA PRO A 240 -13.90 20.52 -9.21
C PRO A 240 -14.66 21.77 -8.74
N LEU A 241 -14.24 22.34 -7.60
CA LEU A 241 -14.72 23.62 -7.10
C LEU A 241 -14.83 24.64 -8.26
N ASN A 242 -16.05 25.11 -8.49
CA ASN A 242 -16.37 26.08 -9.53
C ASN A 242 -15.60 27.39 -9.26
N LYS A 243 -14.45 27.59 -9.92
CA LYS A 243 -13.71 28.86 -9.97
C LYS A 243 -14.41 29.91 -10.86
N LYS A 244 -15.74 29.96 -10.85
CA LYS A 244 -16.53 30.98 -11.53
C LYS A 244 -17.63 31.46 -10.59
N GLN A 245 -17.26 32.33 -9.64
CA GLN A 245 -18.15 33.33 -9.02
C GLN A 245 -17.38 34.19 -8.02
N ARG A 246 -16.32 34.88 -8.47
CA ARG A 246 -15.85 36.14 -7.86
C ARG A 246 -15.26 37.00 -8.96
N GLY A 247 -16.15 37.64 -9.70
CA GLY A 247 -15.84 38.53 -10.81
C GLY A 247 -17.14 39.19 -11.23
N ASN A 248 -17.54 40.19 -10.44
CA ASN A 248 -18.46 41.30 -10.74
C ASN A 248 -19.29 41.65 -9.51
N GLN A 249 -18.76 42.54 -8.68
CA GLN A 249 -19.55 43.70 -8.24
C GLN A 249 -18.65 44.92 -8.42
N LYS A 250 -19.18 45.85 -9.22
CA LYS A 250 -18.71 47.23 -9.37
C LYS A 250 -18.92 47.99 -8.07
#